data_AF-A0A6G3TYR2-F1
#
_entry.id   AF-A0A6G3TYR2-F1
#
_cell.length_a   1.000
_cell.length_b   1.000
_cell.length_c   1.000
_cell.angle_alpha   90.00
_cell.angle_beta   90.00
_cell.angle_gamma   90.00
#
_symmetry.space_group_name_H-M   'P 1'
#
loop_
_entity.id
_entity.type
_entity.pdbx_description
1 polymer ?
#
loop_
_entity_poly.entity_id
_entity_poly.type
_entity_poly.pdbx_seq_one_letter_code
_entity_poly.pdbx_strand_id
1 'polypeptide(L)'
;APEPAPARPLDLGKLLAARLQAARARPYLATALFALHPVASRRVPTMAVDRHWRCYAFPAFVDRTPVEELAAVWVHEVSHLLRDHHGRSDRVARERGLTGPGERLRMNIAADCEINDDAFGDGLPCPEGAVLPAGLGLPPGELMEDYLRQFRLGPATRDHVWLDCGSGADGLERAWDLGPDGAHGLSEQERDAVRFRVARGITARPGSAPRSWRRWAE
;
A
#
# COMPACT_ATOMS: atom_id res chain seq x y z
N ALA A 1 28.00 20.57 -19.77
CA ALA A 1 27.43 19.86 -18.60
C ALA A 1 27.74 18.38 -18.78
N PRO A 2 28.09 17.63 -17.72
CA PRO A 2 28.20 16.18 -17.85
C PRO A 2 26.83 15.62 -18.25
N GLU A 3 26.81 14.65 -19.17
CA GLU A 3 25.59 13.94 -19.53
C GLU A 3 25.00 13.27 -18.27
N PRO A 4 23.66 13.28 -18.10
CA PRO A 4 23.04 12.54 -17.02
C PRO A 4 23.40 11.05 -17.16
N ALA A 5 23.90 10.45 -16.09
CA ALA A 5 24.24 9.03 -16.07
C ALA A 5 23.05 8.18 -16.59
N PRO A 6 23.30 7.12 -17.36
CA PRO A 6 22.25 6.28 -17.90
C PRO A 6 21.41 5.74 -16.74
N ALA A 7 20.11 5.94 -16.88
CA ALA A 7 19.21 5.75 -15.76
C ALA A 7 19.05 4.25 -15.49
N ARG A 8 19.44 3.81 -14.29
CA ARG A 8 19.50 2.38 -13.92
C ARG A 8 18.14 1.69 -14.14
N PRO A 9 18.13 0.46 -14.69
CA PRO A 9 16.94 -0.36 -14.78
C PRO A 9 16.49 -0.81 -13.39
N LEU A 10 15.22 -1.21 -13.27
CA LEU A 10 14.70 -1.80 -12.03
C LEU A 10 15.38 -3.15 -11.78
N ASP A 11 15.99 -3.34 -10.60
CA ASP A 11 16.44 -4.65 -10.13
C ASP A 11 15.23 -5.53 -9.77
N LEU A 12 14.67 -6.17 -10.81
CA LEU A 12 13.52 -7.04 -10.67
C LEU A 12 13.83 -8.28 -9.83
N GLY A 13 15.07 -8.79 -9.89
CA GLY A 13 15.49 -9.95 -9.11
C GLY A 13 15.39 -9.67 -7.61
N LYS A 14 15.95 -8.54 -7.17
CA LYS A 14 15.86 -8.08 -5.78
C LYS A 14 14.42 -7.82 -5.35
N LEU A 15 13.64 -7.13 -6.19
CA LEU A 15 12.24 -6.81 -5.88
C LEU A 15 11.38 -8.09 -5.73
N LEU A 16 11.61 -9.10 -6.57
CA LEU A 16 10.92 -10.39 -6.49
C LEU A 16 11.40 -11.25 -5.31
N ALA A 17 12.68 -11.17 -4.94
CA ALA A 17 13.19 -11.80 -3.72
C ALA A 17 12.50 -11.22 -2.47
N ALA A 18 12.35 -9.89 -2.41
CA ALA A 18 11.61 -9.21 -1.35
C ALA A 18 10.13 -9.64 -1.33
N ARG A 19 9.48 -9.79 -2.50
CA ARG A 19 8.10 -10.29 -2.59
C ARG A 19 7.95 -11.71 -2.05
N LEU A 20 8.91 -12.60 -2.31
CA LEU A 20 8.92 -13.95 -1.74
C LEU A 20 9.10 -13.89 -0.22
N GLN A 21 9.97 -13.02 0.28
CA GLN A 21 10.16 -12.82 1.71
C GLN A 21 8.89 -12.29 2.39
N ALA A 22 8.19 -11.32 1.77
CA ALA A 22 6.89 -10.84 2.21
C ALA A 22 5.88 -11.99 2.32
N ALA A 23 5.80 -12.85 1.31
CA ALA A 23 4.90 -14.01 1.31
C ALA A 23 5.28 -15.05 2.37
N ARG A 24 6.56 -15.18 2.75
CA ARG A 24 6.98 -16.06 3.86
C ARG A 24 6.59 -15.48 5.21
N ALA A 25 6.74 -14.18 5.41
CA ALA A 25 6.37 -13.52 6.66
C ALA A 25 4.85 -13.37 6.82
N ARG A 26 4.12 -13.26 5.71
CA ARG A 26 2.66 -13.11 5.67
C ARG A 26 2.03 -14.12 4.69
N PRO A 27 2.06 -15.44 4.98
CA PRO A 27 1.59 -16.48 4.06
C PRO A 27 0.13 -16.31 3.64
N TYR A 28 -0.69 -15.75 4.52
CA TYR A 28 -2.09 -15.47 4.25
C TYR A 28 -2.31 -14.40 3.17
N LEU A 29 -1.32 -13.55 2.87
CA LEU A 29 -1.37 -12.54 1.80
C LEU A 29 -0.74 -13.02 0.48
N ALA A 30 -0.19 -14.24 0.42
CA ALA A 30 0.60 -14.71 -0.72
C ALA A 30 -0.14 -14.62 -2.05
N THR A 31 -1.42 -15.02 -2.09
CA THR A 31 -2.26 -14.93 -3.31
C THR A 31 -2.28 -13.50 -3.87
N ALA A 32 -2.43 -12.49 -3.01
CA ALA A 32 -2.46 -11.11 -3.43
C ALA A 32 -1.08 -10.62 -3.85
N LEU A 33 -0.04 -10.87 -3.04
CA LEU A 33 1.34 -10.49 -3.36
C LEU A 33 1.76 -10.98 -4.75
N PHE A 34 1.45 -12.23 -5.10
CA PHE A 34 1.80 -12.80 -6.41
C PHE A 34 0.87 -12.37 -7.55
N ALA A 35 -0.29 -11.77 -7.27
CA ALA A 35 -1.17 -11.19 -8.28
C ALA A 35 -0.71 -9.81 -8.76
N LEU A 36 0.04 -9.05 -7.94
CA LEU A 36 0.53 -7.72 -8.29
C LEU A 36 1.60 -7.79 -9.39
N HIS A 37 1.48 -6.90 -10.38
CA HIS A 37 2.48 -6.73 -11.43
C HIS A 37 3.43 -5.55 -11.12
N PRO A 38 4.75 -5.79 -11.00
CA PRO A 38 5.72 -4.71 -10.82
C PRO A 38 5.90 -3.86 -12.09
N VAL A 39 5.85 -2.54 -11.95
CA VAL A 39 6.07 -1.56 -13.03
C VAL A 39 7.21 -0.63 -12.63
N ALA A 40 8.26 -0.52 -13.43
CA ALA A 40 9.33 0.44 -13.16
C ALA A 40 8.84 1.88 -13.39
N SER A 41 8.96 2.76 -12.39
CA SER A 41 8.55 4.16 -12.51
C SER A 41 9.48 5.08 -11.72
N ARG A 42 10.02 6.12 -12.36
CA ARG A 42 10.82 7.17 -11.69
C ARG A 42 9.97 8.31 -11.14
N ARG A 43 8.65 8.21 -11.30
CA ARG A 43 7.69 9.26 -10.93
C ARG A 43 7.05 9.01 -9.56
N VAL A 44 7.19 7.79 -9.04
CA VAL A 44 6.79 7.44 -7.67
C VAL A 44 7.94 7.72 -6.69
N PRO A 45 7.66 8.09 -5.44
CA PRO A 45 8.71 8.41 -4.46
C PRO A 45 9.49 7.16 -4.00
N THR A 46 8.79 6.04 -3.84
CA THR A 46 9.33 4.76 -3.34
C THR A 46 8.71 3.59 -4.13
N MET A 47 7.66 2.99 -3.59
CA MET A 47 6.73 2.08 -4.25
C MET A 47 5.32 2.63 -4.05
N ALA A 48 4.41 2.32 -4.95
CA ALA A 48 3.02 2.76 -4.88
C ALA A 48 2.14 1.79 -5.68
N VAL A 49 0.84 1.75 -5.39
CA VAL A 49 -0.13 0.94 -6.13
C VAL A 49 -1.19 1.78 -6.82
N ASP A 50 -1.69 1.30 -7.96
CA ASP A 50 -2.89 1.87 -8.59
C ASP A 50 -4.14 1.03 -8.31
N ARG A 51 -5.30 1.60 -8.62
CA ARG A 51 -6.59 0.89 -8.54
C ARG A 51 -6.66 -0.39 -9.39
N HIS A 52 -5.77 -0.57 -10.37
CA HIS A 52 -5.71 -1.71 -11.27
C HIS A 52 -4.73 -2.80 -10.80
N TRP A 53 -4.28 -2.73 -9.53
CA TRP A 53 -3.41 -3.73 -8.90
C TRP A 53 -2.01 -3.86 -9.53
N ARG A 54 -1.51 -2.76 -10.09
CA ARG A 54 -0.10 -2.62 -10.46
C ARG A 54 0.68 -2.05 -9.29
N CYS A 55 1.92 -2.50 -9.12
CA CYS A 55 2.85 -1.96 -8.12
C CYS A 55 3.98 -1.23 -8.83
N TYR A 56 3.99 0.09 -8.76
CA TYR A 56 5.02 0.94 -9.32
C TYR A 56 6.21 0.98 -8.36
N ALA A 57 7.43 0.83 -8.88
CA ALA A 57 8.64 0.84 -8.06
C ALA A 57 9.69 1.78 -8.66
N PHE A 58 10.24 2.65 -7.82
CA PHE A 58 11.36 3.52 -8.18
C PHE A 58 12.68 2.75 -8.15
N PRO A 59 13.41 2.60 -9.27
CA PRO A 59 14.63 1.79 -9.30
C PRO A 59 15.68 2.21 -8.26
N ALA A 60 15.89 3.51 -8.04
CA ALA A 60 16.87 3.97 -7.06
C ALA A 60 16.44 3.75 -5.61
N PHE A 61 15.14 3.61 -5.34
CA PHE A 61 14.63 3.16 -4.04
C PHE A 61 14.91 1.66 -3.88
N VAL A 62 14.55 0.83 -4.87
CA VAL A 62 14.81 -0.61 -4.82
C VAL A 62 16.31 -0.92 -4.67
N ASP A 63 17.19 -0.20 -5.37
CA ASP A 63 18.64 -0.38 -5.27
C ASP A 63 19.16 -0.15 -3.83
N ARG A 64 18.72 0.93 -3.17
CA ARG A 64 19.24 1.34 -1.85
C ARG A 64 18.58 0.63 -0.66
N THR A 65 17.35 0.14 -0.81
CA THR A 65 16.57 -0.42 0.29
C THR A 65 16.91 -1.90 0.50
N PRO A 66 17.17 -2.38 1.74
CA PRO A 66 17.36 -3.80 2.04
C PRO A 66 16.16 -4.67 1.61
N VAL A 67 16.41 -5.97 1.39
CA VAL A 67 15.36 -6.91 0.92
C VAL A 67 14.25 -7.06 1.98
N GLU A 68 14.62 -7.06 3.25
CA GLU A 68 13.75 -7.14 4.41
C GLU A 68 12.79 -5.94 4.47
N GLU A 69 13.30 -4.75 4.23
CA GLU A 69 12.50 -3.52 4.21
C GLU A 69 11.61 -3.47 2.97
N LEU A 70 12.10 -3.87 1.79
CA LEU A 70 11.26 -4.02 0.60
C LEU A 70 10.14 -5.03 0.80
N ALA A 71 10.36 -6.09 1.59
CA ALA A 71 9.33 -7.06 1.92
C ALA A 71 8.23 -6.42 2.80
N ALA A 72 8.60 -5.55 3.73
CA ALA A 72 7.65 -4.78 4.53
C ALA A 72 6.83 -3.82 3.64
N VAL A 73 7.48 -3.14 2.69
CA VAL A 73 6.81 -2.27 1.70
C VAL A 73 5.84 -3.07 0.83
N TRP A 74 6.21 -4.26 0.36
CA TRP A 74 5.28 -5.14 -0.38
C TRP A 74 4.01 -5.47 0.41
N VAL A 75 4.14 -5.78 1.70
CA VAL A 75 2.99 -6.04 2.59
C VAL A 75 2.15 -4.79 2.76
N HIS A 76 2.78 -3.63 2.94
CA HIS A 76 2.08 -2.35 3.03
C HIS A 76 1.25 -2.06 1.76
N GLU A 77 1.89 -2.08 0.59
CA GLU A 77 1.26 -1.76 -0.69
C GLU A 77 0.10 -2.69 -1.05
N VAL A 78 0.26 -4.01 -0.87
CA VAL A 78 -0.81 -4.97 -1.17
C VAL A 78 -2.00 -4.82 -0.21
N SER A 79 -1.74 -4.34 1.01
CA SER A 79 -2.78 -4.16 2.03
C SER A 79 -3.75 -3.04 1.64
N HIS A 80 -3.30 -1.97 0.97
CA HIS A 80 -4.20 -0.95 0.42
C HIS A 80 -5.24 -1.55 -0.53
N LEU A 81 -4.81 -2.46 -1.39
CA LEU A 81 -5.66 -3.06 -2.42
C LEU A 81 -6.65 -4.07 -1.86
N LEU A 82 -6.19 -4.90 -0.93
CA LEU A 82 -7.03 -5.87 -0.23
C LEU A 82 -8.08 -5.20 0.65
N ARG A 83 -7.72 -4.11 1.34
CA ARG A 83 -8.64 -3.32 2.17
C ARG A 83 -9.48 -2.32 1.37
N ASP A 84 -9.36 -2.31 0.04
CA ASP A 84 -10.08 -1.44 -0.88
C ASP A 84 -9.99 0.06 -0.50
N HIS A 85 -8.79 0.51 -0.08
CA HIS A 85 -8.60 1.86 0.43
C HIS A 85 -8.99 2.95 -0.58
N HIS A 86 -8.67 2.77 -1.88
CA HIS A 86 -9.14 3.70 -2.92
C HIS A 86 -10.68 3.80 -3.00
N GLY A 87 -11.39 2.67 -3.03
CA GLY A 87 -12.85 2.63 -3.15
C GLY A 87 -13.55 3.17 -1.91
N ARG A 88 -13.01 2.87 -0.72
CA ARG A 88 -13.45 3.43 0.57
C ARG A 88 -13.19 4.94 0.64
N SER A 89 -12.04 5.40 0.17
CA SER A 89 -11.70 6.83 0.08
C SER A 89 -12.66 7.59 -0.84
N ASP A 90 -12.94 7.05 -2.03
CA ASP A 90 -13.89 7.63 -2.98
C ASP A 90 -15.31 7.72 -2.39
N ARG A 91 -15.74 6.70 -1.66
CA ARG A 91 -17.03 6.67 -0.97
C ARG A 91 -17.13 7.76 0.08
N VAL A 92 -16.13 7.86 0.97
CA VAL A 92 -16.09 8.88 2.02
C VAL A 92 -16.01 10.29 1.43
N ALA A 93 -15.22 10.49 0.37
CA ALA A 93 -15.12 11.76 -0.32
C ALA A 93 -16.47 12.22 -0.85
N ARG A 94 -17.21 11.32 -1.50
CA ARG A 94 -18.56 11.58 -2.03
C ARG A 94 -19.58 11.87 -0.92
N GLU A 95 -19.61 11.06 0.13
CA GLU A 95 -20.58 11.18 1.22
C GLU A 95 -20.40 12.47 2.04
N ARG A 96 -19.16 12.95 2.16
CA ARG A 96 -18.83 14.12 3.00
C ARG A 96 -18.45 15.37 2.21
N GLY A 97 -18.55 15.33 0.87
CA GLY A 97 -18.18 16.46 0.01
C GLY A 97 -16.70 16.85 0.10
N LEU A 98 -15.81 15.90 0.41
CA LEU A 98 -14.38 16.16 0.57
C LEU A 98 -13.71 16.18 -0.80
N THR A 99 -12.96 17.24 -1.09
CA THR A 99 -12.34 17.46 -2.39
C THR A 99 -10.91 17.99 -2.25
N GLY A 100 -10.13 17.80 -3.31
CA GLY A 100 -8.77 18.33 -3.40
C GLY A 100 -7.67 17.42 -2.84
N PRO A 101 -6.41 17.76 -3.14
CA PRO A 101 -5.25 16.91 -2.83
C PRO A 101 -5.01 16.75 -1.32
N GLY A 102 -5.35 17.76 -0.50
CA GLY A 102 -5.20 17.67 0.95
C GLY A 102 -6.09 16.59 1.57
N GLU A 103 -7.32 16.43 1.09
CA GLU A 103 -8.23 15.39 1.58
C GLU A 103 -7.79 13.99 1.14
N ARG A 104 -7.21 13.88 -0.07
CA ARG A 104 -6.66 12.62 -0.58
C ARG A 104 -5.40 12.19 0.18
N LEU A 105 -4.51 13.14 0.48
CA LEU A 105 -3.38 12.89 1.38
C LEU A 105 -3.85 12.45 2.77
N ARG A 106 -4.89 13.10 3.32
CA ARG A 106 -5.46 12.73 4.62
C ARG A 106 -6.03 11.31 4.62
N MET A 107 -6.63 10.88 3.51
CA MET A 107 -7.08 9.50 3.30
C MET A 107 -5.90 8.53 3.22
N ASN A 108 -4.83 8.86 2.50
CA ASN A 108 -3.62 8.04 2.46
C ASN A 108 -3.01 7.86 3.87
N ILE A 109 -2.85 8.94 4.63
CA ILE A 109 -2.31 8.88 6.01
C ILE A 109 -3.18 7.99 6.91
N ALA A 110 -4.52 8.10 6.80
CA ALA A 110 -5.44 7.28 7.58
C ALA A 110 -5.40 5.80 7.17
N ALA A 111 -5.23 5.53 5.87
CA ALA A 111 -5.08 4.19 5.30
C ALA A 111 -3.78 3.54 5.77
N ASP A 112 -2.69 4.30 5.81
CA ASP A 112 -1.41 3.84 6.33
C ASP A 112 -1.50 3.53 7.83
N CYS A 113 -2.22 4.34 8.61
CA CYS A 113 -2.47 4.04 10.02
C CYS A 113 -3.19 2.70 10.22
N GLU A 114 -4.18 2.38 9.39
CA GLU A 114 -4.91 1.10 9.42
C GLU A 114 -4.02 -0.10 9.01
N ILE A 115 -2.97 0.13 8.22
CA ILE A 115 -2.07 -0.95 7.74
C ILE A 115 -0.90 -1.14 8.71
N ASN A 116 -0.26 -0.05 9.09
CA ASN A 116 1.02 -0.08 9.80
C ASN A 116 0.85 -0.46 11.27
N ASP A 117 -0.38 -0.52 11.80
CA ASP A 117 -0.66 -1.02 13.15
C ASP A 117 -0.37 -2.52 13.31
N ASP A 118 -0.44 -3.32 12.23
CA ASP A 118 -0.19 -4.76 12.25
C ASP A 118 0.57 -5.34 11.03
N ALA A 119 1.06 -4.49 10.12
CA ALA A 119 1.86 -4.93 8.97
C ALA A 119 3.25 -5.47 9.37
N PHE A 120 3.88 -4.91 10.41
CA PHE A 120 5.28 -5.17 10.76
C PHE A 120 5.44 -6.11 11.96
N GLY A 121 6.68 -6.51 12.27
CA GLY A 121 6.96 -7.57 13.25
C GLY A 121 6.95 -8.97 12.60
N ASP A 122 7.21 -10.01 13.39
CA ASP A 122 7.19 -11.41 12.94
C ASP A 122 7.93 -11.65 11.60
N GLY A 123 9.17 -11.16 11.52
CA GLY A 123 10.03 -11.31 10.34
C GLY A 123 10.00 -10.16 9.34
N LEU A 124 9.25 -9.08 9.62
CA LEU A 124 9.31 -7.84 8.84
C LEU A 124 9.73 -6.65 9.72
N PRO A 125 10.77 -5.89 9.32
CA PRO A 125 11.12 -4.65 10.01
C PRO A 125 10.01 -3.60 9.83
N CYS A 126 9.90 -2.68 10.78
CA CYS A 126 9.15 -1.44 10.58
C CYS A 126 10.02 -0.48 9.76
N PRO A 127 9.62 -0.08 8.54
CA PRO A 127 10.38 0.87 7.74
C PRO A 127 10.50 2.23 8.46
N GLU A 128 11.65 2.88 8.29
CA GLU A 128 11.82 4.25 8.76
C GLU A 128 10.79 5.18 8.09
N GLY A 129 10.12 6.01 8.89
CA GLY A 129 9.09 6.93 8.39
C GLY A 129 7.72 6.30 8.15
N ALA A 130 7.50 5.03 8.51
CA ALA A 130 6.17 4.43 8.48
C ALA A 130 5.18 5.22 9.36
N VAL A 131 4.01 5.56 8.80
CA VAL A 131 2.96 6.28 9.51
C VAL A 131 2.27 5.34 10.49
N LEU A 132 2.52 5.50 11.79
CA LEU A 132 1.88 4.74 12.86
C LEU A 132 0.82 5.59 13.58
N PRO A 133 -0.30 5.00 14.03
CA PRO A 133 -1.33 5.72 14.80
C PRO A 133 -0.75 6.48 16.01
N ALA A 134 0.19 5.85 16.73
CA ALA A 134 0.86 6.45 17.88
C ALA A 134 1.63 7.74 17.54
N GLY A 135 2.17 7.86 16.32
CA GLY A 135 2.84 9.08 15.85
C GLY A 135 1.90 10.28 15.72
N LEU A 136 0.60 10.03 15.58
CA LEU A 136 -0.46 11.04 15.56
C LEU A 136 -1.20 11.17 16.90
N GLY A 137 -0.77 10.44 17.94
CA GLY A 137 -1.46 10.38 19.22
C GLY A 137 -2.80 9.63 19.17
N LEU A 138 -2.98 8.75 18.18
CA LEU A 138 -4.22 8.00 17.94
C LEU A 138 -4.11 6.56 18.46
N PRO A 139 -5.24 5.95 18.90
CA PRO A 139 -5.25 4.55 19.32
C PRO A 139 -5.01 3.59 18.13
N PRO A 140 -4.35 2.44 18.31
CA PRO A 140 -4.19 1.44 17.25
C PRO A 140 -5.48 0.63 17.01
N GLY A 141 -5.57 -0.08 15.88
CA GLY A 141 -6.62 -1.09 15.64
C GLY A 141 -7.91 -0.58 14.98
N GLU A 142 -7.94 0.67 14.55
CA GLU A 142 -9.11 1.31 13.95
C GLU A 142 -9.09 1.25 12.41
N LEU A 143 -10.23 1.55 11.78
CA LEU A 143 -10.33 1.63 10.33
C LEU A 143 -9.91 3.02 9.82
N MET A 144 -9.50 3.09 8.56
CA MET A 144 -9.19 4.34 7.84
C MET A 144 -10.26 5.41 8.07
N GLU A 145 -11.56 5.08 7.98
CA GLU A 145 -12.63 6.06 8.16
C GLU A 145 -12.74 6.57 9.60
N ASP A 146 -12.33 5.77 10.58
CA ASP A 146 -12.28 6.13 12.00
C ASP A 146 -11.11 7.08 12.27
N TYR A 147 -9.91 6.74 11.78
CA TYR A 147 -8.76 7.63 11.83
C TYR A 147 -9.04 8.96 11.13
N LEU A 148 -9.68 8.93 9.97
CA LEU A 148 -10.03 10.12 9.20
C LEU A 148 -10.95 11.08 9.99
N ARG A 149 -11.64 10.65 11.05
CA ARG A 149 -12.46 11.56 11.88
C ARG A 149 -11.64 12.28 12.95
N GLN A 150 -10.48 11.75 13.31
CA GLN A 150 -9.74 12.15 14.52
C GLN A 150 -8.62 13.15 14.27
N PHE A 151 -8.20 13.33 13.01
CA PHE A 151 -7.16 14.31 12.69
C PHE A 151 -7.51 15.18 11.47
N ARG A 152 -6.75 16.28 11.37
CA ARG A 152 -6.69 17.19 10.22
C ARG A 152 -5.23 17.38 9.84
N LEU A 153 -4.98 17.80 8.60
CA LEU A 153 -3.63 18.17 8.20
C LEU A 153 -3.16 19.38 9.02
N GLY A 154 -1.94 19.30 9.55
CA GLY A 154 -1.40 20.31 10.45
C GLY A 154 0.02 19.97 10.91
N PRO A 155 0.47 20.56 12.03
CA PRO A 155 1.83 20.34 12.54
C PRO A 155 2.17 18.86 12.76
N ALA A 156 1.23 18.05 13.27
CA ALA A 156 1.43 16.63 13.53
C ALA A 156 1.55 15.76 12.25
N THR A 157 1.13 16.27 11.08
CA THR A 157 1.20 15.56 9.80
C THR A 157 2.21 16.18 8.84
N ARG A 158 3.03 17.14 9.32
CA ARG A 158 3.97 17.88 8.47
C ARG A 158 5.00 16.96 7.82
N ASP A 159 5.43 15.94 8.55
CA ASP A 159 6.42 14.97 8.07
C ASP A 159 5.78 13.87 7.19
N HIS A 160 4.52 14.03 6.79
CA HIS A 160 3.81 13.09 5.92
C HIS A 160 3.33 13.74 4.62
N VAL A 161 3.66 15.02 4.38
CA VAL A 161 3.21 15.75 3.17
C VAL A 161 3.78 15.21 1.86
N TRP A 162 4.84 14.41 1.94
CA TRP A 162 5.46 13.73 0.80
C TRP A 162 4.93 12.31 0.57
N LEU A 163 4.03 11.83 1.44
CA LEU A 163 3.46 10.49 1.34
C LEU A 163 2.62 10.36 0.06
N ASP A 164 2.89 9.31 -0.71
CA ASP A 164 2.09 8.97 -1.88
C ASP A 164 2.19 7.46 -2.16
N CYS A 165 1.26 6.68 -1.59
CA CYS A 165 1.12 5.25 -1.85
C CYS A 165 0.32 4.96 -3.15
N GLY A 166 0.04 6.00 -3.94
CA GLY A 166 -0.62 5.91 -5.24
C GLY A 166 -2.15 5.86 -5.18
N SER A 167 -2.77 5.80 -6.36
CA SER A 167 -4.23 5.87 -6.48
C SER A 167 -4.96 4.66 -5.90
N GLY A 168 -4.26 3.54 -5.67
CA GLY A 168 -4.78 2.37 -4.97
C GLY A 168 -4.95 2.60 -3.46
N ALA A 169 -4.28 3.61 -2.90
CA ALA A 169 -4.40 4.00 -1.49
C ALA A 169 -5.49 5.04 -1.26
N ASP A 170 -5.55 6.09 -2.07
CA ASP A 170 -6.40 7.26 -1.80
C ASP A 170 -7.50 7.54 -2.85
N GLY A 171 -7.50 6.81 -3.97
CA GLY A 171 -8.47 7.00 -5.06
C GLY A 171 -8.21 8.21 -5.97
N LEU A 172 -7.15 8.99 -5.77
CA LEU A 172 -6.79 10.08 -6.69
C LEU A 172 -5.82 9.55 -7.76
N GLU A 173 -6.25 9.58 -9.02
CA GLU A 173 -5.40 9.14 -10.14
C GLU A 173 -4.16 10.02 -10.27
N ARG A 174 -3.01 9.38 -10.48
CA ARG A 174 -1.73 10.06 -10.65
C ARG A 174 -1.32 9.99 -12.10
N ALA A 175 -0.54 10.97 -12.55
CA ALA A 175 -0.10 11.02 -13.94
C ALA A 175 0.88 9.89 -14.34
N TRP A 176 1.35 9.08 -13.39
CA TRP A 176 2.12 7.85 -13.64
C TRP A 176 1.27 6.58 -13.66
N ASP A 177 -0.01 6.66 -13.32
CA ASP A 177 -0.91 5.52 -13.44
C ASP A 177 -1.09 5.22 -14.93
N LEU A 178 -0.98 3.93 -15.29
CA LEU A 178 -1.20 3.49 -16.67
C LEU A 178 -2.69 3.46 -17.04
N GLY A 179 -3.59 3.75 -16.09
CA GLY A 179 -5.03 3.78 -16.30
C GLY A 179 -5.64 2.40 -16.59
N PRO A 180 -6.93 2.34 -16.96
CA PRO A 180 -7.64 1.09 -17.24
C PRO A 180 -7.13 0.37 -18.49
N ASP A 181 -6.68 1.11 -19.52
CA ASP A 181 -6.19 0.55 -20.79
C ASP A 181 -4.70 0.19 -20.75
N GLY A 182 -4.03 0.43 -19.63
CA GLY A 182 -2.64 0.07 -19.42
C GLY A 182 -2.40 -1.44 -19.34
N ALA A 183 -1.22 -1.89 -19.75
CA ALA A 183 -0.85 -3.30 -19.66
C ALA A 183 -0.87 -3.84 -18.22
N HIS A 184 -1.14 -5.14 -18.08
CA HIS A 184 -0.98 -5.90 -16.84
C HIS A 184 -1.83 -5.44 -15.63
N GLY A 185 -2.87 -4.63 -15.86
CA GLY A 185 -3.88 -4.35 -14.83
C GLY A 185 -4.81 -5.53 -14.66
N LEU A 186 -5.26 -5.78 -13.42
CA LEU A 186 -6.31 -6.76 -13.15
C LEU A 186 -7.69 -6.18 -13.46
N SER A 187 -8.55 -6.99 -14.05
CA SER A 187 -9.98 -6.72 -14.18
C SER A 187 -10.67 -6.66 -12.80
N GLU A 188 -11.88 -6.12 -12.75
CA GLU A 188 -12.69 -6.12 -11.52
C GLU A 188 -12.91 -7.53 -10.97
N GLN A 189 -13.26 -8.48 -11.84
CA GLN A 189 -13.52 -9.87 -11.46
C GLN A 189 -12.25 -10.56 -10.92
N GLU A 190 -11.08 -10.27 -11.49
CA GLU A 190 -9.81 -10.80 -10.99
C GLU A 190 -9.46 -10.22 -9.61
N ARG A 191 -9.65 -8.91 -9.40
CA ARG A 191 -9.43 -8.26 -8.11
C ARG A 191 -10.33 -8.86 -7.03
N ASP A 192 -11.61 -9.07 -7.34
CA ASP A 192 -12.56 -9.69 -6.41
C ASP A 192 -12.23 -11.16 -6.15
N ALA A 193 -11.83 -11.91 -7.17
CA ALA A 193 -11.38 -13.29 -7.00
C ALA A 193 -10.14 -13.40 -6.10
N VAL A 194 -9.20 -12.44 -6.19
CA VAL A 194 -8.02 -12.40 -5.30
C VAL A 194 -8.44 -12.09 -3.87
N ARG A 195 -9.27 -11.05 -3.62
CA ARG A 195 -9.78 -10.73 -2.28
C ARG A 195 -10.52 -11.91 -1.68
N PHE A 196 -11.43 -12.53 -2.44
CA PHE A 196 -12.17 -13.71 -2.02
C PHE A 196 -11.25 -14.87 -1.65
N ARG A 197 -10.22 -15.17 -2.46
CA ARG A 197 -9.26 -16.25 -2.15
C ARG A 197 -8.46 -15.97 -0.89
N VAL A 198 -8.04 -14.73 -0.66
CA VAL A 198 -7.33 -14.33 0.57
C VAL A 198 -8.26 -14.49 1.78
N ALA A 199 -9.48 -13.96 1.72
CA ALA A 199 -10.47 -14.09 2.80
C ALA A 199 -10.77 -15.56 3.12
N ARG A 200 -11.05 -16.39 2.09
CA ARG A 200 -11.26 -17.84 2.28
C ARG A 200 -10.04 -18.54 2.87
N GLY A 201 -8.83 -18.15 2.48
CA GLY A 201 -7.59 -18.67 3.05
C GLY A 201 -7.47 -18.37 4.54
N ILE A 202 -7.70 -17.11 4.92
CA ILE A 202 -7.68 -16.67 6.33
C ILE A 202 -8.77 -17.39 7.14
N THR A 203 -10.01 -17.43 6.67
CA THR A 203 -11.13 -18.04 7.40
C THR A 203 -10.98 -19.55 7.54
N ALA A 204 -10.43 -20.24 6.53
CA ALA A 204 -10.25 -21.69 6.59
C ALA A 204 -9.03 -22.09 7.45
N ARG A 205 -7.92 -21.35 7.34
CA ARG A 205 -6.65 -21.64 8.03
C ARG A 205 -5.94 -20.33 8.38
N PRO A 206 -6.33 -19.65 9.47
CA PRO A 206 -5.84 -18.30 9.75
C PRO A 206 -4.34 -18.24 10.03
N GLY A 207 -3.74 -19.32 10.55
CA GLY A 207 -2.32 -19.36 10.87
C GLY A 207 -1.91 -18.18 11.77
N SER A 208 -0.88 -17.46 11.35
CA SER A 208 -0.38 -16.25 12.01
C SER A 208 -1.10 -14.95 11.60
N ALA A 209 -2.23 -15.01 10.87
CA ALA A 209 -2.98 -13.80 10.53
C ALA A 209 -3.42 -13.06 11.81
N PRO A 210 -3.12 -11.75 11.92
CA PRO A 210 -3.48 -10.96 13.09
C PRO A 210 -5.00 -10.72 13.11
N ARG A 211 -5.49 -10.21 14.24
CA ARG A 211 -6.92 -10.04 14.49
C ARG A 211 -7.59 -9.15 13.43
N SER A 212 -6.91 -8.10 12.95
CA SER A 212 -7.49 -7.19 11.97
C SER A 212 -7.77 -7.91 10.64
N TRP A 213 -6.84 -8.76 10.17
CA TRP A 213 -7.00 -9.57 8.97
C TRP A 213 -8.05 -10.66 9.10
N ARG A 214 -8.21 -11.24 10.30
CA ARG A 214 -9.31 -12.18 10.58
C ARG A 214 -10.67 -11.49 10.48
N ARG A 215 -10.81 -10.32 11.11
CA ARG A 215 -12.02 -9.48 11.02
C ARG A 215 -12.31 -9.03 9.59
N TRP A 216 -11.28 -8.73 8.80
CA TRP A 216 -11.43 -8.37 7.39
C TRP A 216 -11.94 -9.53 6.52
N ALA A 217 -11.65 -10.77 6.91
CA ALA A 217 -12.00 -11.97 6.14
C ALA A 217 -13.40 -12.55 6.47
N GLU A 218 -14.06 -12.05 7.52
CA GLU A 218 -15.43 -12.39 7.95
C GLU A 218 -16.48 -11.72 7.05
#